data_AF-A0A3M9ZCW0-F1
#
_entry.id   AF-A0A3M9ZCW0-F1
#
_cell.length_a   1.000
_cell.length_b   1.000
_cell.length_c   1.000
_cell.angle_alpha   90.00
_cell.angle_beta   90.00
_cell.angle_gamma   90.00
#
_symmetry.space_group_name_H-M   'P 1'
#
loop_
_entity.id
_entity.type
_entity.pdbx_description
1 polymer ?
#
loop_
_entity_poly.entity_id
_entity_poly.type
_entity_poly.pdbx_seq_one_letter_code
_entity_poly.pdbx_strand_id
1 'polypeptide(L)' 'MAASFLPSIFVPIIGWVFPAVVMAFLFIYIEREDPSGI' A
#
# COMPACT_ATOMS: atom_id res chain seq x y z
N MET A 1 -9.53 21.17 20.63
CA MET A 1 -9.62 19.98 19.77
C MET A 1 -8.20 19.52 19.46
N ALA A 2 -7.74 18.45 20.08
CA ALA A 2 -6.43 17.89 19.74
C ALA A 2 -6.56 17.05 18.45
N ALA A 3 -5.50 17.03 17.63
CA ALA A 3 -5.33 16.09 16.52
C ALA A 3 -6.34 16.15 15.34
N SER A 4 -7.05 17.27 15.15
CA SER A 4 -7.96 17.46 13.99
C SER A 4 -7.26 17.49 12.63
N PHE A 5 -5.92 17.56 12.60
CA PHE A 5 -5.10 17.48 11.40
C PHE A 5 -4.76 16.04 10.98
N LEU A 6 -5.06 15.03 11.80
CA LEU A 6 -4.77 13.64 11.46
C LEU A 6 -5.49 13.14 10.19
N PRO A 7 -6.77 13.48 9.94
CA PRO A 7 -7.45 13.03 8.72
C PRO A 7 -6.77 13.53 7.44
N SER A 8 -6.30 14.79 7.40
CA SER A 8 -5.63 15.33 6.21
C SER A 8 -4.28 14.68 5.91
N ILE A 9 -3.68 13.99 6.89
CA ILE A 9 -2.44 13.21 6.70
C ILE A 9 -2.77 11.76 6.35
N PHE A 10 -3.60 11.09 7.16
CA PHE A 10 -3.81 9.65 7.03
C PHE A 10 -4.74 9.27 5.87
N VAL A 11 -5.72 10.10 5.52
CA VAL A 11 -6.62 9.81 4.40
C VAL A 11 -5.87 9.71 3.06
N PRO A 12 -5.03 10.68 2.64
CA PRO A 12 -4.29 10.54 1.40
C PRO A 12 -3.25 9.41 1.46
N ILE A 13 -2.61 9.17 2.62
CA ILE A 13 -1.64 8.08 2.75
C ILE A 13 -2.33 6.73 2.59
N ILE A 14 -3.39 6.45 3.33
CA ILE A 14 -4.08 5.15 3.30
C ILE A 14 -4.93 4.99 2.04
N GLY A 15 -5.44 6.09 1.48
CA GLY A 15 -6.26 6.06 0.27
C GLY A 15 -5.47 5.95 -1.02
N TRP A 16 -4.28 6.57 -1.09
CA TRP A 16 -3.52 6.68 -2.35
C TRP A 16 -2.15 6.00 -2.26
N VAL A 17 -1.33 6.33 -1.26
CA VAL A 17 0.04 5.81 -1.15
C VAL A 17 0.06 4.34 -0.80
N PHE A 18 -0.65 3.95 0.27
CA PHE A 18 -0.69 2.57 0.73
C PHE A 18 -1.26 1.62 -0.34
N PRO A 19 -2.37 1.93 -1.02
CA PRO A 19 -2.89 1.07 -2.07
C PRO A 19 -1.94 0.99 -3.26
N ALA A 20 -1.31 2.09 -3.69
CA ALA A 20 -0.34 2.05 -4.77
C ALA A 20 0.86 1.13 -4.43
N VAL A 21 1.39 1.24 -3.21
CA VAL A 21 2.52 0.43 -2.74
C VAL A 21 2.13 -1.04 -2.61
N VAL A 22 0.99 -1.33 -1.97
CA VAL A 22 0.51 -2.72 -1.78
C VAL A 22 0.20 -3.35 -3.13
N MET A 23 -0.48 -2.65 -4.04
CA MET A 23 -0.80 -3.19 -5.36
C MET A 23 0.46 -3.45 -6.19
N ALA A 24 1.47 -2.58 -6.13
CA ALA A 24 2.75 -2.80 -6.80
C ALA A 24 3.48 -4.04 -6.24
N PHE A 25 3.55 -4.19 -4.92
CA PHE A 25 4.17 -5.37 -4.32
C PHE A 25 3.38 -6.65 -4.56
N LEU A 26 2.05 -6.60 -4.50
CA LEU A 26 1.19 -7.74 -4.83
C LEU A 26 1.35 -8.15 -6.29
N PHE A 27 1.40 -7.18 -7.21
CA PHE A 27 1.67 -7.45 -8.62
C PHE A 27 3.00 -8.18 -8.80
N ILE A 28 4.09 -7.64 -8.21
CA ILE A 28 5.40 -8.29 -8.26
C ILE A 28 5.33 -9.70 -7.66
N TYR A 29 4.63 -9.90 -6.55
CA TYR A 29 4.47 -11.22 -5.91
C TYR A 29 3.74 -12.22 -6.81
N ILE A 30 2.64 -11.81 -7.45
CA ILE A 30 1.83 -12.67 -8.34
C ILE A 30 2.60 -13.02 -9.61
N GLU A 31 3.30 -12.04 -10.19
CA GLU A 31 4.08 -12.21 -11.42
C GLU A 31 5.47 -12.80 -11.17
N ARG A 32 5.81 -13.21 -9.93
CA ARG A 32 7.06 -13.95 -9.71
C ARG A 32 6.94 -15.30 -10.38
N GLU A 33 7.69 -15.48 -11.45
CA GLU A 33 7.92 -16.77 -12.05
C GLU A 33 8.96 -17.51 -11.20
N ASP A 34 8.50 -18.15 -10.12
CA ASP A 34 9.33 -18.99 -9.26
C ASP A 34 9.12 -20.48 -9.61
N PRO A 35 10.09 -21.15 -10.24
CA PRO A 35 10.01 -22.58 -10.52
C PRO A 35 10.07 -23.46 -9.25
N SER A 36 10.41 -22.90 -8.08
CA SER A 36 10.47 -23.60 -6.78
C SER A 36 9.30 -23.28 -5.83
N GLY A 37 8.53 -22.22 -6.06
CA GLY A 37 7.31 -21.88 -5.33
C GLY A 37 7.49 -21.55 -3.84
N ILE A 38 8.64 -21.02 -3.41
CA ILE A 38 8.92 -20.58 -2.03
C ILE A 38 9.89 -19.39 -1.97
#